data_AF-A0A2M8S3H5-F1
#
_entry.id   AF-A0A2M8S3H5-F1
#
_cell.length_a   1.000
_cell.length_b   1.000
_cell.length_c   1.000
_cell.angle_alpha   90.00
_cell.angle_beta   90.00
_cell.angle_gamma   90.00
#
_symmetry.space_group_name_H-M   'P 1'
#
loop_
_entity.id
_entity.type
_entity.pdbx_description
1 polymer ?
#
loop_
_entity_poly.entity_id
_entity_poly.type
_entity_poly.pdbx_seq_one_letter_code
_entity_poly.pdbx_strand_id
1 'polypeptide(L)'
;MNEYYKPNFERECEQLVNNELIDRNWFKTIIKLLEQGNVALIRLGKGGSESKVFSGGIAQIFRPQHKNIKKDPNKDKQVDLKYIQGVYSEASTIWLAANSKDATTNLLPFGWALLEVDPKSENEALKTWCEQQPKPDFDKAAIIAEREAKKAALQQQEAERLAKLQADQEAEQAKQTLLNSASENQKMVLLLVEKYHASRERQVDTSSPLLKETKDLISYAIEQWDQLDKQFIAQHISVELIKTRIDLKKKNAEKDLQKLLNKLSA
;
A
#
# COMPACT_ATOMS: atom_id res chain seq x y z
N MET A 1 -13.33 27.53 -18.67
CA MET A 1 -13.17 27.12 -17.25
C MET A 1 -14.00 28.01 -16.34
N ASN A 2 -13.82 29.33 -16.39
CA ASN A 2 -14.62 30.28 -15.60
C ASN A 2 -16.13 30.20 -15.89
N GLU A 3 -16.53 30.00 -17.15
CA GLU A 3 -17.94 29.87 -17.53
C GLU A 3 -18.68 28.78 -16.75
N TYR A 4 -18.00 27.69 -16.38
CA TYR A 4 -18.59 26.60 -15.62
C TYR A 4 -18.54 26.84 -14.11
N TYR A 5 -17.39 27.28 -13.59
CA TYR A 5 -17.15 27.38 -12.14
C TYR A 5 -17.63 28.69 -11.51
N LYS A 6 -17.58 29.82 -12.24
CA LYS A 6 -17.94 31.15 -11.73
C LYS A 6 -19.40 31.20 -11.23
N PRO A 7 -20.42 30.72 -11.98
CA PRO A 7 -21.82 30.80 -11.51
C PRO A 7 -22.08 29.99 -10.24
N ASN A 8 -21.38 28.88 -10.05
CA ASN A 8 -21.52 28.05 -8.85
C ASN A 8 -20.84 28.72 -7.65
N PHE A 9 -19.64 29.27 -7.85
CA PHE A 9 -18.93 30.02 -6.83
C PHE A 9 -19.71 31.27 -6.38
N GLU A 10 -20.28 32.03 -7.31
CA GLU A 10 -21.11 33.20 -7.00
C GLU A 10 -22.32 32.81 -6.16
N ARG A 11 -23.07 31.77 -6.56
CA ARG A 11 -24.23 31.29 -5.80
C ARG A 11 -23.87 30.84 -4.39
N GLU A 12 -22.79 30.07 -4.24
CA GLU A 12 -22.29 29.63 -2.93
C GLU A 12 -21.89 30.84 -2.08
N CYS A 13 -21.08 31.75 -2.63
CA CYS A 13 -20.58 32.91 -1.89
C CYS A 13 -21.67 33.92 -1.53
N GLU A 14 -22.67 34.14 -2.39
CA GLU A 14 -23.81 35.00 -2.07
C GLU A 14 -24.60 34.50 -0.85
N GLN A 15 -24.85 33.19 -0.78
CA GLN A 15 -25.48 32.57 0.40
C GLN A 15 -24.63 32.79 1.65
N LEU A 16 -23.31 32.59 1.55
CA LEU A 16 -22.40 32.77 2.67
C LEU A 16 -22.29 34.23 3.13
N VAL A 17 -22.28 35.20 2.20
CA VAL A 17 -22.30 36.64 2.49
C VAL A 17 -23.59 37.03 3.19
N ASN A 18 -24.74 36.52 2.71
CA ASN A 18 -26.05 36.82 3.31
C ASN A 18 -26.20 36.26 4.72
N ASN A 19 -25.48 35.17 5.03
CA ASN A 19 -25.40 34.59 6.38
C ASN A 19 -24.27 35.19 7.24
N GLU A 20 -23.60 36.25 6.77
CA GLU A 20 -22.49 36.93 7.47
C GLU A 20 -21.28 36.02 7.78
N LEU A 21 -21.14 34.91 7.04
CA LEU A 21 -20.07 33.94 7.26
C LEU A 21 -18.77 34.36 6.57
N ILE A 22 -18.87 34.98 5.39
CA ILE A 22 -17.71 35.46 4.61
C ILE A 22 -17.80 36.97 4.38
N ASP A 23 -16.63 37.62 4.26
CA ASP A 23 -16.57 39.05 4.01
C ASP A 23 -17.00 39.41 2.57
N ARG A 24 -17.86 40.42 2.45
CA ARG A 24 -18.40 40.87 1.15
C ARG A 24 -17.32 41.53 0.28
N ASN A 25 -16.36 42.23 0.88
CA ASN A 25 -15.31 42.90 0.12
C ASN A 25 -14.30 41.88 -0.44
N TRP A 26 -13.99 40.84 0.34
CA TRP A 26 -13.23 39.69 -0.10
C TRP A 26 -13.87 39.06 -1.35
N PHE A 27 -15.17 38.73 -1.29
CA PHE A 27 -15.87 38.14 -2.42
C PHE A 27 -15.82 39.02 -3.68
N LYS A 28 -16.09 40.33 -3.55
CA LYS A 28 -15.98 41.29 -4.66
C LYS A 28 -14.58 41.34 -5.27
N THR A 29 -13.55 41.21 -4.45
CA THR A 29 -12.16 41.23 -4.93
C THR A 29 -11.86 40.01 -5.80
N ILE A 30 -12.35 38.83 -5.42
CA ILE A 30 -12.24 37.62 -6.24
C ILE A 30 -12.96 37.77 -7.58
N ILE A 31 -14.18 38.29 -7.58
CA ILE A 31 -14.94 38.51 -8.82
C ILE A 31 -14.19 39.46 -9.77
N LYS A 32 -13.63 40.55 -9.23
CA LYS A 32 -12.81 41.48 -10.01
C LYS A 32 -11.58 40.81 -10.63
N LEU A 33 -10.90 39.91 -9.91
CA LEU A 33 -9.77 39.15 -10.45
C LEU A 33 -10.21 38.22 -11.60
N LEU A 34 -11.36 37.58 -11.48
CA LEU A 34 -11.89 36.68 -12.51
C LEU A 34 -12.34 37.43 -13.78
N GLU A 35 -12.81 38.67 -13.64
CA GLU A 35 -13.22 39.53 -14.77
C GLU A 35 -12.06 40.04 -15.61
N GLN A 36 -10.84 40.10 -15.05
CA GLN A 36 -9.64 40.50 -15.79
C GLN A 36 -9.19 39.49 -16.85
N GLY A 37 -9.77 38.28 -16.87
CA GLY A 37 -9.56 37.27 -17.92
C GLY A 37 -8.27 36.46 -17.82
N ASN A 38 -7.31 36.88 -17.00
CA ASN A 38 -6.01 36.21 -16.82
C ASN A 38 -6.01 35.17 -15.69
N VAL A 39 -7.13 35.03 -14.97
CA VAL A 39 -7.27 34.13 -13.82
C VAL A 39 -8.45 33.19 -14.06
N ALA A 40 -8.22 31.90 -13.86
CA ALA A 40 -9.22 30.85 -13.91
C ALA A 40 -9.63 30.40 -12.49
N LEU A 41 -10.90 30.03 -12.32
CA LEU A 41 -11.43 29.46 -11.09
C LEU A 41 -11.61 27.95 -11.23
N ILE A 42 -11.21 27.20 -10.22
CA ILE A 42 -11.43 25.76 -10.12
C ILE A 42 -11.94 25.36 -8.74
N ARG A 43 -12.79 24.32 -8.70
CA ARG A 43 -13.12 23.60 -7.46
C ARG A 43 -12.06 22.53 -7.17
N LEU A 44 -11.48 22.55 -5.97
CA LEU A 44 -10.54 21.56 -5.46
C LEU A 44 -11.24 20.52 -4.56
N GLY A 45 -10.79 19.27 -4.66
CA GLY A 45 -11.26 18.15 -3.83
C GLY A 45 -11.69 16.94 -4.66
N LYS A 46 -11.67 15.74 -4.04
CA LYS A 46 -12.35 14.57 -4.63
C LYS A 46 -13.83 14.89 -4.63
N GLY A 47 -14.38 15.09 -5.82
CA GLY A 47 -15.77 15.36 -6.10
C GLY A 47 -16.75 15.08 -4.98
N GLY A 48 -17.21 16.15 -4.31
CA GLY A 48 -18.56 16.15 -3.77
C GLY A 48 -19.53 15.70 -4.86
N SER A 49 -20.70 15.18 -4.48
CA SER A 49 -21.67 14.59 -5.42
C SER A 49 -21.99 15.46 -6.64
N GLU A 50 -21.81 16.78 -6.55
CA GLU A 50 -21.92 17.77 -7.64
C GLU A 50 -20.95 17.57 -8.80
N SER A 51 -19.70 17.18 -8.55
CA SER A 51 -18.71 17.02 -9.63
C SER A 51 -18.99 15.79 -10.50
N LYS A 52 -20.03 15.01 -10.15
CA LYS A 52 -20.56 13.87 -10.89
C LYS A 52 -21.93 14.16 -11.50
N VAL A 53 -22.46 15.36 -11.31
CA VAL A 53 -23.74 15.81 -11.86
C VAL A 53 -23.45 16.64 -13.11
N PHE A 54 -23.71 16.05 -14.28
CA PHE A 54 -23.68 16.78 -15.54
C PHE A 54 -24.88 17.74 -15.57
N SER A 55 -24.64 19.03 -15.79
CA SER A 55 -25.70 20.03 -15.94
C SER A 55 -26.60 19.65 -17.11
N GLY A 56 -27.90 19.45 -16.84
CA GLY A 56 -28.88 18.93 -17.82
C GLY A 56 -29.84 17.86 -17.30
N GLY A 57 -29.75 17.48 -16.01
CA GLY A 57 -30.69 16.55 -15.38
C GLY A 57 -30.36 15.06 -15.57
N ILE A 58 -29.19 14.74 -16.14
CA ILE A 58 -28.75 13.36 -16.45
C ILE A 58 -28.33 12.58 -15.19
N ALA A 59 -27.79 13.28 -14.18
CA ALA A 59 -27.47 12.73 -12.87
C ALA A 59 -27.98 13.67 -11.79
N GLN A 60 -28.48 13.13 -10.68
CA GLN A 60 -29.11 13.90 -9.62
C GLN A 60 -28.64 13.39 -8.25
N ILE A 61 -28.56 14.30 -7.29
CA ILE A 61 -28.15 14.02 -5.92
C ILE A 61 -29.39 13.62 -5.13
N PHE A 62 -29.43 12.36 -4.71
CA PHE A 62 -30.48 11.87 -3.83
C PHE A 62 -30.17 12.26 -2.38
N ARG A 63 -31.05 13.03 -1.75
CA ARG A 63 -31.02 13.23 -0.30
C ARG A 63 -32.35 12.77 0.30
N PRO A 64 -32.36 11.71 1.12
CA PRO A 64 -33.55 11.32 1.85
C PRO A 64 -33.87 12.37 2.92
N GLN A 65 -35.01 13.06 2.81
CA GLN A 65 -35.50 13.89 3.92
C GLN A 65 -36.37 13.05 4.86
N HIS A 66 -36.00 13.03 6.14
CA HIS A 66 -36.90 12.58 7.19
C HIS A 66 -37.88 13.72 7.50
N LYS A 67 -39.16 13.57 7.17
CA LYS A 67 -40.19 14.39 7.81
C LYS A 67 -40.35 13.88 9.24
N ASN A 68 -40.11 14.74 10.22
CA ASN A 68 -40.66 14.54 11.57
C ASN A 68 -42.18 14.65 11.46
N ILE A 69 -42.85 13.55 11.14
CA ILE A 69 -44.30 13.44 11.31
C ILE A 69 -44.51 13.34 12.81
N LYS A 70 -45.19 14.33 13.41
CA LYS A 70 -45.61 14.28 14.81
C LYS A 70 -46.30 12.93 15.03
N LYS A 71 -45.81 12.14 16.00
CA LYS A 71 -46.49 10.89 16.42
C LYS A 71 -47.91 11.26 16.83
N ASP A 72 -48.90 10.72 16.12
CA ASP A 72 -50.27 10.70 16.61
C ASP A 72 -50.31 9.76 17.83
N PRO A 73 -50.65 10.23 19.04
CA PRO A 73 -50.60 9.41 20.26
C PRO A 73 -51.57 8.21 20.23
N ASN A 74 -52.54 8.20 19.31
CA ASN A 74 -53.64 7.22 19.29
C ASN A 74 -53.58 6.20 18.15
N LYS A 75 -52.46 6.07 17.42
CA LYS A 75 -52.30 5.02 16.40
C LYS A 75 -51.06 4.19 16.64
N ASP A 76 -51.29 2.97 17.13
CA ASP A 76 -50.31 1.90 17.29
C ASP A 76 -50.00 1.22 15.94
N LYS A 77 -49.72 2.03 14.91
CA LYS A 77 -49.30 1.56 13.60
C LYS A 77 -48.04 2.29 13.17
N GLN A 78 -46.99 1.49 13.01
CA GLN A 78 -45.73 1.84 12.35
C GLN A 78 -46.03 2.70 11.12
N VAL A 79 -45.78 4.01 11.23
CA VAL A 79 -45.85 4.92 10.09
C VAL A 79 -44.64 4.58 9.23
N ASP A 80 -44.89 3.96 8.08
CA ASP A 80 -43.88 3.81 7.03
C ASP A 80 -43.20 5.17 6.81
N LEU A 81 -41.91 5.22 7.10
CA LEU A 81 -41.03 6.34 6.80
C LEU A 81 -41.02 6.51 5.28
N LYS A 82 -42.01 7.22 4.73
CA LYS A 82 -42.00 7.63 3.33
C LYS A 82 -40.83 8.59 3.15
N TYR A 83 -39.73 8.06 2.64
CA TYR A 83 -38.63 8.83 2.08
C TYR A 83 -39.24 9.89 1.15
N ILE A 84 -39.15 11.16 1.53
CA ILE A 84 -39.42 12.21 0.56
C ILE A 84 -38.22 12.21 -0.37
N GLN A 85 -38.48 11.88 -1.64
CA GLN A 85 -37.51 11.82 -2.72
C GLN A 85 -37.02 13.25 -3.01
N GLY A 86 -36.07 13.72 -2.21
CA GLY A 86 -35.37 14.96 -2.44
C GLY A 86 -34.31 14.73 -3.50
N VAL A 87 -34.64 15.05 -4.74
CA VAL A 87 -33.74 15.04 -5.87
C VAL A 87 -33.16 16.44 -6.01
N TYR A 88 -31.83 16.57 -5.94
CA TYR A 88 -31.15 17.85 -5.98
C TYR A 88 -30.11 17.88 -7.10
N SER A 89 -29.94 19.05 -7.72
CA SER A 89 -28.86 19.29 -8.69
C SER A 89 -27.53 19.63 -8.01
N GLU A 90 -27.55 19.91 -6.70
CA GLU A 90 -26.40 20.41 -5.93
C GLU A 90 -26.28 19.76 -4.53
N ALA A 91 -25.05 19.71 -4.01
CA ALA A 91 -24.70 19.25 -2.68
C ALA A 91 -25.12 20.30 -1.64
N SER A 92 -25.31 19.91 -0.38
CA SER A 92 -25.72 20.83 0.70
C SER A 92 -24.59 21.20 1.64
N THR A 93 -23.43 20.55 1.51
CA THR A 93 -22.33 20.71 2.45
C THR A 93 -21.32 21.69 1.88
N ILE A 94 -21.36 22.92 2.39
CA ILE A 94 -20.32 23.92 2.14
C ILE A 94 -19.28 23.79 3.26
N TRP A 95 -18.03 23.60 2.88
CA TRP A 95 -16.91 23.60 3.82
C TRP A 95 -16.34 25.01 3.92
N LEU A 96 -16.05 25.45 5.14
CA LEU A 96 -15.47 26.75 5.42
C LEU A 96 -14.11 26.56 6.09
N ALA A 97 -13.17 27.43 5.76
CA ALA A 97 -11.86 27.51 6.38
C ALA A 97 -11.81 28.72 7.32
N ALA A 98 -11.14 28.53 8.46
CA ALA A 98 -10.98 29.53 9.49
C ALA A 98 -9.57 29.47 10.06
N ASN A 99 -9.10 30.60 10.60
CA ASN A 99 -7.84 30.65 11.36
C ASN A 99 -8.00 30.14 12.80
N SER A 100 -9.23 29.99 13.29
CA SER A 100 -9.54 29.48 14.63
C SER A 100 -10.80 28.61 14.60
N LYS A 101 -10.89 27.64 15.50
CA LYS A 101 -12.04 26.74 15.64
C LYS A 101 -13.30 27.45 16.12
N ASP A 102 -13.15 28.58 16.81
CA ASP A 102 -14.25 29.36 17.38
C ASP A 102 -14.70 30.49 16.44
N ALA A 103 -14.11 30.61 15.25
CA ALA A 103 -14.48 31.63 14.29
C ALA A 103 -15.87 31.35 13.72
N THR A 104 -16.75 32.34 13.83
CA THR A 104 -18.13 32.30 13.30
C THR A 104 -18.35 33.24 12.12
N THR A 105 -17.41 34.16 11.88
CA THR A 105 -17.44 35.17 10.80
C THR A 105 -16.04 35.29 10.17
N ASN A 106 -15.94 36.00 9.03
CA ASN A 106 -14.70 36.14 8.26
C ASN A 106 -14.06 34.80 7.87
N LEU A 107 -14.92 33.81 7.59
CA LEU A 107 -14.54 32.51 7.10
C LEU A 107 -14.22 32.60 5.61
N LEU A 108 -13.58 31.56 5.07
CA LEU A 108 -13.28 31.43 3.65
C LEU A 108 -13.98 30.19 3.06
N PRO A 109 -14.54 30.27 1.85
CA PRO A 109 -15.13 29.11 1.19
C PRO A 109 -14.02 28.11 0.83
N PHE A 110 -14.00 26.98 1.51
CA PHE A 110 -12.97 25.95 1.31
C PHE A 110 -13.24 25.18 0.01
N GLY A 111 -12.16 24.75 -0.65
CA GLY A 111 -12.23 23.93 -1.87
C GLY A 111 -12.35 24.74 -3.17
N TRP A 112 -12.02 26.03 -3.16
CA TRP A 112 -11.87 26.83 -4.37
C TRP A 112 -10.42 27.25 -4.56
N ALA A 113 -9.96 27.33 -5.80
CA ALA A 113 -8.64 27.84 -6.14
C ALA A 113 -8.69 28.75 -7.37
N LEU A 114 -7.85 29.78 -7.32
CA LEU A 114 -7.52 30.62 -8.45
C LEU A 114 -6.27 30.08 -9.12
N LEU A 115 -6.29 30.03 -10.45
CA LEU A 115 -5.22 29.55 -11.29
C LEU A 115 -4.87 30.65 -12.28
N GLU A 116 -3.59 30.89 -12.47
CA GLU A 116 -3.09 31.62 -13.61
C GLU A 116 -2.51 30.61 -14.60
N VAL A 117 -2.92 30.70 -15.87
CA VAL A 117 -2.52 29.76 -16.93
C VAL A 117 -1.78 30.53 -18.01
N ASP A 118 -0.57 30.06 -18.35
CA ASP A 118 0.31 30.65 -19.36
C ASP A 118 0.48 32.18 -19.25
N PRO A 119 1.01 32.70 -18.11
CA PRO A 119 1.18 34.13 -17.94
C PRO A 119 2.17 34.67 -18.98
N LYS A 120 1.68 35.56 -19.86
CA LYS A 120 2.51 36.26 -20.86
C LYS A 120 3.22 37.49 -20.29
N SER A 121 2.76 37.96 -19.13
CA SER A 121 3.27 39.10 -18.38
C SER A 121 2.87 38.96 -16.91
N GLU A 122 3.56 39.64 -16.01
CA GLU A 122 3.24 39.65 -14.58
C GLU A 122 1.83 40.19 -14.31
N ASN A 123 1.07 39.50 -13.46
CA ASN A 123 -0.28 39.87 -13.09
C ASN A 123 -0.28 40.57 -11.72
N GLU A 124 0.03 41.86 -11.77
CA GLU A 124 0.17 42.70 -10.56
C GLU A 124 -1.09 42.71 -9.68
N ALA A 125 -2.28 42.55 -10.27
CA ALA A 125 -3.53 42.48 -9.51
C ALA A 125 -3.62 41.20 -8.67
N LEU A 126 -3.33 40.04 -9.28
CA LEU A 126 -3.31 38.76 -8.57
C LEU A 126 -2.18 38.72 -7.52
N LYS A 127 -0.99 39.22 -7.88
CA LYS A 127 0.15 39.31 -6.97
C LYS A 127 -0.14 40.17 -5.75
N THR A 128 -0.65 41.39 -5.96
CA THR A 128 -1.05 42.30 -4.87
C THR A 128 -2.11 41.66 -3.97
N TRP A 129 -3.09 40.97 -4.57
CA TRP A 129 -4.12 40.27 -3.80
C TRP A 129 -3.53 39.14 -2.95
N CYS A 130 -2.62 38.34 -3.51
CA CYS A 130 -1.93 37.26 -2.80
C CYS A 130 -1.10 37.79 -1.62
N GLU A 131 -0.43 38.92 -1.77
CA GLU A 131 0.36 39.55 -0.71
C GLU A 131 -0.49 40.06 0.46
N GLN A 132 -1.75 40.39 0.20
CA GLN A 132 -2.72 40.80 1.23
C GLN A 132 -3.34 39.61 1.98
N GLN A 133 -3.18 38.39 1.50
CA GLN A 133 -3.71 37.20 2.18
C GLN A 133 -2.83 36.79 3.36
N PRO A 134 -3.40 36.18 4.41
CA PRO A 134 -2.62 35.59 5.49
C PRO A 134 -1.60 34.60 4.93
N LYS A 135 -0.32 34.83 5.24
CA LYS A 135 0.74 33.91 4.84
C LYS A 135 0.66 32.67 5.73
N PRO A 136 0.75 31.46 5.15
CA PRO A 136 0.78 30.25 5.95
C PRO A 136 1.97 30.24 6.90
N ASP A 137 1.73 29.83 8.14
CA ASP A 137 2.76 29.66 9.19
C ASP A 137 3.45 28.28 9.11
N PHE A 138 3.41 27.63 7.94
CA PHE A 138 4.05 26.33 7.76
C PHE A 138 5.25 26.42 6.83
N ASP A 139 6.33 25.75 7.21
CA ASP A 139 7.54 25.67 6.40
C ASP A 139 7.31 24.75 5.20
N LYS A 140 6.98 25.38 4.06
CA LYS A 140 6.78 24.69 2.79
C LYS A 140 8.02 23.91 2.36
N ALA A 141 9.23 24.42 2.63
CA ALA A 141 10.47 23.73 2.25
C ALA A 141 10.64 22.46 3.07
N ALA A 142 10.37 22.51 4.38
CA ALA A 142 10.38 21.32 5.23
C ALA A 142 9.38 20.26 4.77
N ILE A 143 8.15 20.64 4.41
CA ILE A 143 7.13 19.70 3.91
C ILE A 143 7.56 19.04 2.60
N ILE A 144 8.16 19.80 1.69
CA ILE A 144 8.66 19.27 0.41
C ILE A 144 9.81 18.28 0.68
N ALA A 145 10.78 18.66 1.50
CA ALA A 145 11.91 17.81 1.86
C ALA A 145 11.46 16.50 2.52
N GLU A 146 10.48 16.56 3.44
CA GLU A 146 9.93 15.36 4.08
C GLU A 146 9.26 14.41 3.06
N ARG A 147 8.53 14.96 2.09
CA ARG A 147 7.89 14.16 1.03
C ARG A 147 8.93 13.51 0.12
N GLU A 148 9.98 14.23 -0.25
CA GLU A 148 11.06 13.69 -1.07
C GLU A 148 11.82 12.57 -0.34
N ALA A 149 12.14 12.78 0.94
CA ALA A 149 12.78 11.76 1.77
C ALA A 149 11.92 10.49 1.90
N LYS A 150 10.60 10.64 2.12
CA LYS A 150 9.66 9.51 2.16
C LYS A 150 9.60 8.77 0.82
N LYS A 151 9.60 9.49 -0.29
CA LYS A 151 9.60 8.87 -1.63
C LYS A 151 10.88 8.10 -1.89
N ALA A 152 12.04 8.67 -1.54
CA ALA A 152 13.33 8.01 -1.69
C ALA A 152 13.43 6.74 -0.84
N ALA A 153 12.99 6.80 0.43
CA ALA A 153 12.96 5.63 1.31
C ALA A 153 12.07 4.50 0.77
N LEU A 154 10.89 4.85 0.22
CA LEU A 154 10.00 3.86 -0.38
C LEU A 154 10.62 3.20 -1.62
N GLN A 155 11.30 3.99 -2.46
CA GLN A 155 12.00 3.48 -3.65
C GLN A 155 13.16 2.56 -3.26
N GLN A 156 13.92 2.88 -2.22
CA GLN A 156 14.99 2.02 -1.71
C GLN A 156 14.41 0.70 -1.19
N GLN A 157 13.33 0.74 -0.40
CA GLN A 157 12.68 -0.47 0.11
C GLN A 157 12.13 -1.36 -1.01
N GLU A 158 11.59 -0.77 -2.08
CA GLU A 158 11.11 -1.51 -3.25
C GLU A 158 12.27 -2.15 -4.02
N ALA A 159 13.37 -1.41 -4.24
CA ALA A 159 14.57 -1.93 -4.88
C ALA A 159 15.19 -3.11 -4.09
N GLU A 160 15.28 -3.00 -2.77
CA GLU A 160 15.75 -4.08 -1.89
C GLU A 160 14.85 -5.31 -1.97
N ARG A 161 13.52 -5.12 -1.98
CA ARG A 161 12.57 -6.23 -2.12
C ARG A 161 12.73 -6.94 -3.46
N LEU A 162 12.87 -6.18 -4.56
CA LEU A 162 13.06 -6.74 -5.90
C LEU A 162 14.39 -7.48 -6.01
N ALA A 163 15.47 -6.92 -5.47
CA ALA A 163 16.78 -7.57 -5.45
C ALA A 163 16.74 -8.89 -4.67
N LYS A 164 16.04 -8.94 -3.53
CA LYS A 164 15.87 -10.18 -2.76
C LYS A 164 15.07 -11.23 -3.53
N LEU A 165 13.97 -10.83 -4.19
CA LEU A 165 13.17 -11.74 -5.01
C LEU A 165 13.98 -12.31 -6.18
N GLN A 166 14.82 -11.50 -6.82
CA GLN A 166 15.72 -11.95 -7.89
C GLN A 166 16.75 -12.94 -7.37
N ALA A 167 17.40 -12.65 -6.24
CA ALA A 167 18.35 -13.57 -5.62
C ALA A 167 17.71 -14.92 -5.23
N ASP A 168 16.49 -14.89 -4.68
CA ASP A 168 15.75 -16.11 -4.34
C ASP A 168 15.38 -16.91 -5.61
N GLN A 169 15.00 -16.25 -6.71
CA GLN A 169 14.72 -16.89 -7.99
C GLN A 169 15.96 -17.52 -8.62
N GLU A 170 17.09 -16.79 -8.61
CA GLU A 170 18.37 -17.30 -9.13
C GLU A 170 18.86 -18.50 -8.31
N ALA A 171 18.71 -18.46 -6.99
CA ALA A 171 19.05 -19.59 -6.12
C ALA A 171 18.18 -20.83 -6.41
N GLU A 172 16.87 -20.66 -6.60
CA GLU A 172 15.97 -21.76 -6.93
C GLU A 172 16.25 -22.33 -8.33
N GLN A 173 16.54 -21.46 -9.32
CA GLN A 173 16.94 -21.90 -10.66
C GLN A 173 18.27 -22.65 -10.65
N ALA A 174 19.25 -22.20 -9.86
CA ALA A 174 20.52 -22.90 -9.69
C ALA A 174 20.30 -24.28 -9.05
N LYS A 175 19.44 -24.36 -8.03
CA LYS A 175 19.05 -25.63 -7.39
C LYS A 175 18.35 -26.57 -8.37
N GLN A 176 17.40 -26.07 -9.16
CA GLN A 176 16.68 -26.86 -10.15
C GLN A 176 17.60 -27.35 -11.27
N THR A 177 18.53 -26.52 -11.74
CA THR A 177 19.53 -26.92 -12.74
C THR A 177 20.40 -28.06 -12.22
N LEU A 178 20.88 -27.95 -10.99
CA LEU A 178 21.69 -28.98 -10.35
C LEU A 178 20.91 -30.29 -10.21
N LEU A 179 19.65 -30.24 -9.76
CA LEU A 179 18.79 -31.41 -9.64
C LEU A 179 18.46 -32.07 -10.99
N ASN A 180 18.26 -31.28 -12.05
CA ASN A 180 17.96 -31.77 -13.39
C ASN A 180 19.18 -32.43 -14.06
N SER A 181 20.39 -31.96 -13.75
CA SER A 181 21.65 -32.52 -14.26
C SER A 181 22.14 -33.76 -13.50
N ALA A 182 21.62 -33.98 -12.29
CA ALA A 182 22.01 -35.08 -11.41
C ALA A 182 21.42 -36.43 -11.87
N SER A 183 22.20 -37.50 -11.73
CA SER A 183 21.68 -38.88 -11.87
C SER A 183 20.59 -39.16 -10.82
N GLU A 184 19.72 -40.15 -11.05
CA GLU A 184 18.65 -40.47 -10.09
C GLU A 184 19.22 -40.81 -8.69
N ASN A 185 20.39 -41.44 -8.65
CA ASN A 185 21.12 -41.72 -7.41
C ASN A 185 21.63 -40.43 -6.73
N GLN A 186 22.20 -39.51 -7.51
CA GLN A 186 22.66 -38.21 -7.01
C GLN A 186 21.50 -37.35 -6.48
N LYS A 187 20.32 -37.42 -7.10
CA LYS A 187 19.10 -36.76 -6.59
C LYS A 187 18.70 -37.31 -5.21
N MET A 188 18.79 -38.62 -4.99
CA MET A 188 18.51 -39.20 -3.67
C MET A 188 19.45 -38.66 -2.59
N VAL A 189 20.73 -38.48 -2.91
CA VAL A 189 21.71 -37.88 -2.00
C VAL A 189 21.37 -36.42 -1.71
N LEU A 190 21.08 -35.62 -2.75
CA LEU A 190 20.76 -34.20 -2.60
C LEU A 190 19.49 -33.97 -1.79
N LEU A 191 18.44 -34.76 -2.02
CA LEU A 191 17.20 -34.71 -1.24
C LEU A 191 17.44 -35.07 0.23
N LEU A 192 18.31 -36.06 0.51
CA LEU A 192 18.65 -36.42 1.88
C LEU A 192 19.42 -35.27 2.58
N VAL A 193 20.38 -34.65 1.89
CA VAL A 193 21.10 -33.47 2.42
C VAL A 193 20.14 -32.32 2.69
N GLU A 194 19.18 -32.07 1.79
CA GLU A 194 18.13 -31.08 2.00
C GLU A 194 17.28 -31.38 3.25
N LYS A 195 16.90 -32.65 3.47
CA LYS A 195 16.19 -33.06 4.71
C LYS A 195 17.00 -32.74 5.97
N TYR A 196 18.32 -32.89 5.95
CA TYR A 196 19.18 -32.48 7.07
C TYR A 196 19.14 -30.97 7.30
N HIS A 197 19.23 -30.17 6.25
CA HIS A 197 19.18 -28.71 6.36
C HIS A 197 17.79 -28.21 6.79
N ALA A 198 16.71 -28.83 6.29
CA ALA A 198 15.32 -28.45 6.58
C ALA A 198 14.83 -28.93 7.95
N SER A 199 15.40 -30.01 8.50
CA SER A 199 15.04 -30.51 9.83
C SER A 199 15.32 -29.46 10.90
N ARG A 200 14.32 -29.14 11.73
CA ARG A 200 14.45 -28.17 12.83
C ARG A 200 14.74 -28.81 14.18
N GLU A 201 14.32 -30.07 14.37
CA GLU A 201 14.44 -30.78 15.64
C GLU A 201 15.66 -31.68 15.66
N ARG A 202 16.36 -31.72 16.80
CA ARG A 202 17.43 -32.68 17.04
C ARG A 202 16.85 -34.04 17.41
N GLN A 203 17.36 -35.08 16.78
CA GLN A 203 16.96 -36.46 17.00
C GLN A 203 18.05 -37.20 17.77
N VAL A 204 17.69 -38.24 18.51
CA VAL A 204 18.66 -39.17 19.11
C VAL A 204 18.84 -40.38 18.22
N ASP A 205 20.07 -40.89 18.14
CA ASP A 205 20.46 -41.99 17.28
C ASP A 205 19.65 -43.29 17.45
N THR A 206 19.07 -43.54 18.62
CA THR A 206 18.23 -44.71 18.90
C THR A 206 16.86 -44.66 18.25
N SER A 207 16.34 -43.48 17.94
CA SER A 207 14.96 -43.30 17.44
C SER A 207 14.88 -42.29 16.29
N SER A 208 15.97 -42.10 15.55
CA SER A 208 16.02 -41.16 14.42
C SER A 208 15.63 -41.84 13.11
N PRO A 209 14.47 -41.49 12.51
CA PRO A 209 14.13 -41.95 11.17
C PRO A 209 15.12 -41.42 10.13
N LEU A 210 15.64 -40.20 10.33
CA LEU A 210 16.60 -39.57 9.44
C LEU A 210 17.95 -40.31 9.42
N LEU A 211 18.43 -40.76 10.59
CA LEU A 211 19.64 -41.59 10.68
C LEU A 211 19.43 -42.95 10.01
N LYS A 212 18.25 -43.55 10.17
CA LYS A 212 17.91 -44.83 9.56
C LYS A 212 17.90 -44.70 8.03
N GLU A 213 17.19 -43.71 7.49
CA GLU A 213 17.14 -43.41 6.06
C GLU A 213 18.56 -43.18 5.49
N THR A 214 19.42 -42.47 6.23
CA THR A 214 20.82 -42.25 5.84
C THR A 214 21.60 -43.56 5.74
N LYS A 215 21.46 -44.45 6.74
CA LYS A 215 22.16 -45.75 6.74
C LYS A 215 21.65 -46.68 5.65
N ASP A 216 20.34 -46.69 5.42
CA ASP A 216 19.71 -47.50 4.38
C ASP A 216 20.18 -47.03 2.99
N LEU A 217 20.24 -45.72 2.74
CA LEU A 217 20.74 -45.15 1.49
C LEU A 217 22.22 -45.49 1.26
N ILE A 218 23.09 -45.33 2.28
CA ILE A 218 24.51 -45.64 2.12
C ILE A 218 24.71 -47.14 1.88
N SER A 219 23.96 -48.00 2.58
CA SER A 219 24.05 -49.46 2.37
C SER A 219 23.63 -49.85 0.96
N TYR A 220 22.52 -49.28 0.47
CA TYR A 220 22.08 -49.46 -0.91
C TYR A 220 23.11 -48.95 -1.93
N ALA A 221 23.75 -47.80 -1.66
CA ALA A 221 24.78 -47.24 -2.52
C ALA A 221 26.03 -48.11 -2.60
N ILE A 222 26.48 -48.70 -1.49
CA ILE A 222 27.63 -49.61 -1.46
C ILE A 222 27.39 -50.82 -2.37
N GLU A 223 26.18 -51.38 -2.34
CA GLU A 223 25.83 -52.62 -3.05
C GLU A 223 25.49 -52.39 -4.52
N GLN A 224 24.78 -51.31 -4.85
CA GLN A 224 24.09 -51.17 -6.14
C GLN A 224 24.57 -50.00 -7.00
N TRP A 225 25.35 -49.05 -6.46
CA TRP A 225 25.75 -47.85 -7.22
C TRP A 225 27.12 -47.98 -7.86
N ASP A 226 27.35 -47.19 -8.91
CA ASP A 226 28.64 -47.09 -9.58
C ASP A 226 29.65 -46.25 -8.78
N GLN A 227 30.90 -46.21 -9.24
CA GLN A 227 31.97 -45.52 -8.52
C GLN A 227 31.78 -43.99 -8.47
N LEU A 228 31.13 -43.40 -9.49
CA LEU A 228 30.90 -41.96 -9.56
C LEU A 228 29.84 -41.54 -8.55
N ASP A 229 28.73 -42.27 -8.46
CA ASP A 229 27.66 -42.01 -7.49
C ASP A 229 28.10 -42.34 -6.05
N LYS A 230 28.97 -43.34 -5.86
CA LYS A 230 29.62 -43.64 -4.56
C LYS A 230 30.53 -42.50 -4.09
N GLN A 231 31.30 -41.91 -5.00
CA GLN A 231 32.09 -40.71 -4.69
C GLN A 231 31.19 -39.51 -4.39
N PHE A 232 30.08 -39.36 -5.11
CA PHE A 232 29.14 -38.27 -4.89
C PHE A 232 28.51 -38.31 -3.49
N ILE A 233 28.03 -39.47 -3.04
CA ILE A 233 27.47 -39.62 -1.68
C ILE A 233 28.55 -39.39 -0.61
N ALA A 234 29.78 -39.83 -0.82
CA ALA A 234 30.89 -39.60 0.11
C ALA A 234 31.28 -38.11 0.23
N GLN A 235 31.11 -37.33 -0.83
CA GLN A 235 31.36 -35.88 -0.81
C GLN A 235 30.27 -35.10 -0.06
N HIS A 236 29.02 -35.57 -0.12
CA HIS A 236 27.86 -34.81 0.38
C HIS A 236 27.35 -35.28 1.75
N ILE A 237 27.56 -36.55 2.12
CA ILE A 237 27.16 -37.10 3.42
C ILE A 237 28.39 -37.33 4.29
N SER A 238 28.51 -36.52 5.34
CA SER A 238 29.59 -36.61 6.33
C SER A 238 29.06 -36.83 7.73
N VAL A 239 29.92 -37.33 8.63
CA VAL A 239 29.62 -37.44 10.06
C VAL A 239 29.22 -36.08 10.64
N GLU A 240 29.88 -35.02 10.19
CA GLU A 240 29.61 -33.65 10.65
C GLU A 240 28.21 -33.18 10.24
N LEU A 241 27.79 -33.43 8.98
CA LEU A 241 26.41 -33.15 8.54
C LEU A 241 25.40 -33.86 9.43
N ILE A 242 25.63 -35.14 9.73
CA ILE A 242 24.74 -35.98 10.54
C ILE A 242 24.65 -35.45 11.98
N LYS A 243 25.78 -35.07 12.59
CA LYS A 243 25.85 -34.49 13.94
C LYS A 243 25.16 -33.14 14.06
N THR A 244 24.92 -32.40 12.96
CA THR A 244 24.18 -31.13 13.03
C THR A 244 22.73 -31.31 13.51
N ARG A 245 22.15 -32.50 13.32
CA ARG A 245 20.75 -32.81 13.64
C ARG A 245 20.56 -34.08 14.47
N ILE A 246 21.58 -34.91 14.62
CA ILE A 246 21.47 -36.18 15.35
C ILE A 246 22.51 -36.25 16.46
N ASP A 247 22.03 -36.44 17.69
CA ASP A 247 22.87 -36.73 18.84
C ASP A 247 23.23 -38.22 18.84
N LEU A 248 24.50 -38.53 18.58
CA LEU A 248 25.05 -39.88 18.59
C LEU A 248 25.42 -40.30 20.03
N LYS A 249 24.46 -40.82 20.79
CA LYS A 249 24.64 -41.19 22.21
C LYS A 249 24.99 -42.66 22.43
N LYS A 250 24.74 -43.54 21.47
CA LYS A 250 25.02 -44.98 21.58
C LYS A 250 26.52 -45.25 21.48
N LYS A 251 27.00 -46.17 22.33
CA LYS A 251 28.40 -46.62 22.33
C LYS A 251 28.81 -47.08 20.93
N ASN A 252 29.92 -46.54 20.41
CA ASN A 252 30.48 -46.78 19.08
C ASN A 252 29.66 -46.29 17.86
N ALA A 253 28.54 -45.57 18.04
CA ALA A 253 27.70 -45.13 16.93
C ALA A 253 28.45 -44.33 15.85
N GLU A 254 29.32 -43.41 16.28
CA GLU A 254 30.16 -42.62 15.39
C GLU A 254 31.20 -43.46 14.65
N LYS A 255 31.85 -44.40 15.35
CA LYS A 255 32.83 -45.31 14.73
C LYS A 255 32.18 -46.23 13.70
N ASP A 256 30.99 -46.74 13.99
CA ASP A 256 30.25 -47.61 13.08
C ASP A 256 29.80 -46.84 11.83
N LEU A 257 29.37 -45.59 12.00
CA LEU A 257 28.98 -44.73 10.89
C LEU A 257 30.19 -44.32 10.03
N GLN A 258 31.33 -44.00 10.63
CA GLN A 258 32.57 -43.72 9.90
C GLN A 258 33.05 -44.95 9.11
N LYS A 259 32.97 -46.15 9.69
CA LYS A 259 33.28 -47.40 8.96
C LYS A 259 32.38 -47.59 7.76
N LEU A 260 31.10 -47.25 7.89
CA LEU A 260 30.11 -47.38 6.84
C LEU A 260 30.36 -46.38 5.71
N LEU A 261 30.70 -45.13 6.04
CA LEU A 261 31.12 -44.11 5.07
C LEU A 261 32.42 -44.49 4.34
N ASN A 262 33.41 -45.04 5.06
CA ASN A 262 34.68 -45.46 4.45
C ASN A 262 34.53 -46.59 3.42
N LYS A 263 33.43 -47.37 3.46
CA LYS A 263 33.13 -48.39 2.45
C LYS A 263 32.68 -47.80 1.11
N LEU A 264 32.27 -46.53 1.07
CA LEU A 264 31.96 -45.84 -0.18
C LEU A 264 33.23 -45.44 -0.95
N SER A 265 34.37 -45.36 -0.27
CA SER A 265 35.67 -45.04 -0.85
C SER A 265 36.55 -46.26 -1.17
N ALA A 266 36.05 -47.47 -0.89
CA ALA A 266 36.72 -48.75 -1.16
C ALA A 266 36.31 -49.30 -2.53
#